data_AF-A0A383BF69-F1
#
_entry.id   AF-A0A383BF69-F1
#
_cell.length_a   1.000
_cell.length_b   1.000
_cell.length_c   1.000
_cell.angle_alpha   90.00
_cell.angle_beta   90.00
_cell.angle_gamma   90.00
#
_symmetry.space_group_name_H-M   'P 1'
#
loop_
_entity.id
_entity.type
_entity.pdbx_description
1 polymer ?
#
loop_
_entity_poly.entity_id
_entity_poly.type
_entity_poly.pdbx_seq_one_letter_code
_entity_poly.pdbx_strand_id
1 'polypeptide(L)'
;SPVIANAFFVEKQTSDAVKQQAEDLLNEFQRRSDNFSYRFIDPELNRTQALKYDVQTYPTIVFEDPENGKIQGIVRFTEQEFVTGILVASDVQQKKVRVLIGHGESSQTDRADTGLDFAIEGMQRDNYRVLPLNLKQVGEVPEDTAVLIIAGPDKDIDDTEFEALSKYVTSGGHILAMYDPGVPDGFNVILATYGLAIGEQPVADAVSNVGGEMLTPMLQKANGQLAGSSISGIGIVDEISVSFFP
;
A
#
# COMPACT_ATOMS: atom_id res chain seq x y z
N SER A 1 -4.38 14.50 -12.49
CA SER A 1 -4.27 14.78 -13.93
C SER A 1 -5.29 13.97 -14.68
N PRO A 2 -5.78 14.46 -15.83
CA PRO A 2 -6.62 13.65 -16.73
C PRO A 2 -5.84 12.43 -17.23
N VAL A 3 -6.50 11.27 -17.39
CA VAL A 3 -5.91 10.05 -17.94
C VAL A 3 -6.81 9.50 -19.04
N ILE A 4 -6.21 9.11 -20.17
CA ILE A 4 -6.87 8.51 -21.32
C ILE A 4 -6.36 7.08 -21.50
N ALA A 5 -7.26 6.09 -21.45
CA ALA A 5 -6.94 4.71 -21.77
C ALA A 5 -7.19 4.43 -23.27
N ASN A 6 -6.12 4.14 -24.00
CA ASN A 6 -6.13 3.74 -25.40
C ASN A 6 -6.10 2.19 -25.47
N ALA A 7 -7.27 1.57 -25.65
CA ALA A 7 -7.42 0.11 -25.67
C ALA A 7 -7.26 -0.45 -27.09
N PHE A 8 -6.12 -1.09 -27.37
CA PHE A 8 -5.79 -1.69 -28.66
C PHE A 8 -6.28 -3.14 -28.74
N PHE A 9 -7.35 -3.36 -29.50
CA PHE A 9 -8.00 -4.65 -29.66
C PHE A 9 -8.21 -4.92 -31.16
N VAL A 10 -7.80 -6.09 -31.64
CA VAL A 10 -8.06 -6.53 -33.01
C VAL A 10 -9.38 -7.30 -33.01
N GLU A 11 -10.40 -6.83 -33.74
CA GLU A 11 -11.74 -7.43 -33.74
C GLU A 11 -11.74 -8.92 -34.10
N LYS A 12 -10.89 -9.33 -35.04
CA LYS A 12 -10.86 -10.72 -35.54
C LYS A 12 -10.01 -11.67 -34.68
N GLN A 13 -9.11 -11.15 -33.87
CA GLN A 13 -8.13 -11.96 -33.12
C GLN A 13 -8.43 -12.00 -31.62
N THR A 14 -9.18 -11.05 -31.10
CA THR A 14 -9.47 -10.96 -29.67
C THR A 14 -10.80 -11.62 -29.36
N SER A 15 -10.83 -12.49 -28.35
CA SER A 15 -12.09 -13.06 -27.85
C SER A 15 -13.00 -11.97 -27.30
N ASP A 16 -14.29 -12.04 -27.62
CA ASP A 16 -15.32 -11.13 -27.09
C ASP A 16 -15.32 -11.08 -25.56
N ALA A 17 -15.02 -12.19 -24.88
CA ALA A 17 -14.97 -12.25 -23.43
C ALA A 17 -13.84 -11.38 -22.84
N VAL A 18 -12.67 -11.36 -23.49
CA VAL A 18 -11.51 -10.56 -23.04
C VAL A 18 -11.77 -9.07 -23.27
N LYS A 19 -12.39 -8.72 -24.41
CA LYS A 19 -12.80 -7.36 -24.71
C LYS A 19 -13.86 -6.86 -23.72
N GLN A 20 -14.87 -7.67 -23.43
CA GLN A 20 -15.91 -7.35 -22.46
C GLN A 20 -15.34 -7.15 -21.05
N GLN A 21 -14.43 -8.02 -20.60
CA GLN A 21 -13.77 -7.88 -19.30
C GLN A 21 -13.00 -6.55 -19.19
N ALA A 22 -12.26 -6.18 -20.23
CA ALA A 22 -11.55 -4.91 -20.26
C ALA A 22 -12.52 -3.72 -20.29
N GLU A 23 -13.60 -3.80 -21.07
CA GLU A 23 -14.63 -2.77 -21.17
C GLU A 23 -15.34 -2.53 -19.84
N ASP A 24 -15.72 -3.60 -19.12
CA ASP A 24 -16.39 -3.52 -17.82
C ASP A 24 -15.53 -2.76 -16.81
N LEU A 25 -14.23 -3.07 -16.73
CA LEU A 25 -13.28 -2.36 -15.88
C LEU A 25 -13.12 -0.89 -16.31
N LEU A 26 -12.86 -0.62 -17.60
CA LEU A 26 -12.69 0.75 -18.11
C LEU A 26 -13.92 1.63 -17.83
N ASN A 27 -15.12 1.08 -18.01
CA ASN A 27 -16.37 1.75 -17.72
C ASN A 27 -16.54 2.03 -16.23
N GLU A 28 -16.16 1.10 -15.36
CA GLU A 28 -16.16 1.32 -13.91
C GLU A 28 -15.25 2.50 -13.51
N PHE A 29 -14.02 2.56 -14.04
CA PHE A 29 -13.11 3.67 -13.77
C PHE A 29 -13.66 5.02 -14.27
N GLN A 30 -14.23 5.04 -15.49
CA GLN A 30 -14.85 6.26 -16.04
C GLN A 30 -16.04 6.73 -15.22
N ARG A 31 -16.85 5.81 -14.68
CA ARG A 31 -17.99 6.16 -13.81
C ARG A 31 -17.58 6.71 -12.44
N ARG A 32 -16.39 6.34 -11.95
CA ARG A 32 -15.88 6.75 -10.63
C ARG A 32 -15.07 8.04 -10.68
N SER A 33 -14.60 8.48 -11.85
CA SER A 33 -13.74 9.65 -12.00
C SER A 33 -14.02 10.43 -13.28
N ASP A 34 -14.35 11.71 -13.15
CA ASP A 34 -14.51 12.63 -14.30
C ASP A 34 -13.19 12.91 -15.03
N ASN A 35 -12.04 12.57 -14.40
CA ASN A 35 -10.70 12.75 -14.96
C ASN A 35 -10.21 11.51 -15.73
N PHE A 36 -11.06 10.51 -15.95
CA PHE A 36 -10.71 9.30 -16.69
C PHE A 36 -11.59 9.13 -17.92
N SER A 37 -10.99 8.81 -19.06
CA SER A 37 -11.72 8.46 -20.28
C SER A 37 -11.03 7.31 -21.01
N TYR A 38 -11.77 6.58 -21.84
CA TYR A 38 -11.19 5.48 -22.62
C TYR A 38 -11.74 5.45 -24.05
N ARG A 39 -10.99 4.78 -24.93
CA ARG A 39 -11.41 4.49 -26.31
C ARG A 39 -10.82 3.17 -26.79
N PHE A 40 -11.61 2.45 -27.58
CA PHE A 40 -11.14 1.27 -28.30
C PHE A 40 -10.56 1.68 -29.66
N ILE A 41 -9.40 1.12 -30.00
CA ILE A 41 -8.68 1.37 -31.24
C ILE A 41 -8.38 0.03 -31.88
N ASP A 42 -8.90 -0.22 -33.08
CA ASP A 42 -8.44 -1.34 -33.90
C ASP A 42 -7.11 -0.96 -34.57
N PRO A 43 -5.98 -1.64 -34.23
CA PRO A 43 -4.67 -1.31 -34.78
C PRO A 43 -4.49 -1.72 -36.25
N GLU A 44 -5.32 -2.65 -36.77
CA GLU A 44 -5.33 -3.00 -38.20
C GLU A 44 -5.96 -1.86 -39.03
N LEU A 45 -6.97 -1.18 -38.47
CA LEU A 45 -7.59 -0.01 -39.11
C LEU A 45 -6.84 1.31 -38.82
N ASN A 46 -6.21 1.43 -37.65
CA ASN A 46 -5.58 2.66 -37.16
C ASN A 46 -4.09 2.48 -36.85
N ARG A 47 -3.31 1.99 -37.82
CA ARG A 47 -1.88 1.68 -37.66
C ARG A 47 -1.05 2.84 -37.12
N THR A 48 -1.36 4.08 -37.51
CA THR A 48 -0.65 5.29 -37.05
C THR A 48 -0.74 5.46 -35.53
N GLN A 49 -1.90 5.16 -34.92
CA GLN A 49 -2.06 5.25 -33.47
C GLN A 49 -1.24 4.17 -32.77
N ALA A 50 -1.28 2.92 -33.26
CA ALA A 50 -0.48 1.85 -32.68
C ALA A 50 1.04 2.14 -32.70
N LEU A 51 1.52 2.75 -33.81
CA LEU A 51 2.92 3.19 -33.92
C LEU A 51 3.25 4.35 -32.97
N LYS A 52 2.32 5.29 -32.71
CA LYS A 52 2.52 6.42 -31.77
C LYS A 52 2.88 5.91 -30.36
N TYR A 53 2.23 4.83 -29.92
CA TYR A 53 2.40 4.28 -28.56
C TYR A 53 3.35 3.07 -28.50
N ASP A 54 4.11 2.79 -29.58
CA ASP A 54 5.02 1.63 -29.69
C ASP A 54 4.37 0.30 -29.28
N VAL A 55 3.12 0.09 -29.70
CA VAL A 55 2.39 -1.13 -29.37
C VAL A 55 2.79 -2.26 -30.32
N GLN A 56 3.43 -3.29 -29.76
CA GLN A 56 3.93 -4.45 -30.52
C GLN A 56 3.08 -5.71 -30.30
N THR A 57 2.29 -5.76 -29.21
CA THR A 57 1.48 -6.93 -28.83
C THR A 57 0.04 -6.51 -28.58
N TYR A 58 -0.90 -7.34 -29.04
CA TYR A 58 -2.33 -7.14 -28.86
C TYR A 58 -2.96 -8.39 -28.22
N PRO A 59 -4.02 -8.23 -27.40
CA PRO A 59 -4.60 -6.97 -26.96
C PRO A 59 -3.75 -6.26 -25.90
N THR A 60 -3.80 -4.93 -25.85
CA THR A 60 -3.11 -4.12 -24.84
C THR A 60 -3.89 -2.83 -24.55
N ILE A 61 -3.69 -2.24 -23.37
CA ILE A 61 -4.23 -0.92 -23.03
C ILE A 61 -3.07 0.00 -22.67
N VAL A 62 -3.04 1.18 -23.28
CA VAL A 62 -2.04 2.22 -22.99
C VAL A 62 -2.72 3.38 -22.30
N PHE A 63 -2.38 3.61 -21.03
CA PHE A 63 -2.79 4.79 -20.28
C PHE A 63 -1.87 5.96 -20.63
N GLU A 64 -2.43 7.11 -20.95
CA GLU A 64 -1.73 8.35 -21.31
C GLU A 64 -2.25 9.48 -20.44
N ASP A 65 -1.36 10.25 -19.84
CA ASP A 65 -1.70 11.57 -19.31
C ASP A 65 -1.45 12.61 -20.43
N PRO A 66 -2.50 13.27 -20.95
CA PRO A 66 -2.39 14.17 -22.08
C PRO A 66 -1.68 15.49 -21.74
N GLU A 67 -1.47 15.80 -20.45
CA GLU A 67 -0.82 17.04 -20.01
C GLU A 67 0.71 16.88 -19.97
N ASN A 68 1.20 15.78 -19.40
CA ASN A 68 2.65 15.52 -19.27
C ASN A 68 3.20 14.55 -20.33
N GLY A 69 2.34 13.89 -21.12
CA GLY A 69 2.70 12.95 -22.18
C GLY A 69 3.24 11.60 -21.68
N LYS A 70 3.12 11.31 -20.38
CA LYS A 70 3.58 10.06 -19.79
C LYS A 70 2.62 8.94 -20.15
N ILE A 71 3.19 7.80 -20.53
CA ILE A 71 2.43 6.63 -20.98
C ILE A 71 2.81 5.39 -20.17
N GLN A 72 1.83 4.51 -19.94
CA GLN A 72 2.05 3.19 -19.36
C GLN A 72 1.17 2.15 -20.06
N GLY A 73 1.79 1.11 -20.62
CA GLY A 73 1.10 -0.02 -21.24
C GLY A 73 0.89 -1.19 -20.28
N ILE A 74 -0.25 -1.87 -20.41
CA ILE A 74 -0.55 -3.12 -19.72
C ILE A 74 -1.04 -4.19 -20.70
N VAL A 75 -0.73 -5.46 -20.42
CA VAL A 75 -1.13 -6.62 -21.25
C VAL A 75 -2.05 -7.58 -20.49
N ARG A 76 -2.28 -7.36 -19.20
CA ARG A 76 -3.19 -8.13 -18.35
C ARG A 76 -4.32 -7.24 -17.89
N PHE A 77 -5.56 -7.68 -18.04
CA PHE A 77 -6.76 -6.89 -17.73
C PHE A 77 -7.30 -7.23 -16.35
N THR A 78 -6.54 -6.86 -15.32
CA THR A 78 -6.94 -6.98 -13.91
C THR A 78 -7.06 -5.60 -13.30
N GLU A 79 -7.86 -5.46 -12.24
CA GLU A 79 -8.02 -4.18 -11.52
C GLU A 79 -6.67 -3.62 -11.04
N GLN A 80 -5.79 -4.47 -10.49
CA GLN A 80 -4.47 -4.07 -10.01
C GLN A 80 -3.60 -3.47 -11.12
N GLU A 81 -3.59 -4.08 -12.30
CA GLU A 81 -2.82 -3.59 -13.45
C GLU A 81 -3.39 -2.25 -13.97
N PHE A 82 -4.71 -2.07 -13.95
CA PHE A 82 -5.37 -0.82 -14.33
C PHE A 82 -4.99 0.32 -13.38
N VAL A 83 -5.11 0.07 -12.07
CA VAL A 83 -4.73 1.04 -11.03
C VAL A 83 -3.26 1.44 -11.20
N THR A 84 -2.38 0.46 -11.37
CA THR A 84 -0.95 0.70 -11.64
C THR A 84 -0.75 1.55 -12.90
N GLY A 85 -1.41 1.18 -14.00
CA GLY A 85 -1.32 1.90 -15.27
C GLY A 85 -1.74 3.36 -15.18
N ILE A 86 -2.88 3.63 -14.51
CA ILE A 86 -3.40 4.98 -14.28
C ILE A 86 -2.43 5.78 -13.40
N LEU A 87 -1.95 5.21 -12.31
CA LEU A 87 -1.07 5.91 -11.36
C LEU A 87 0.28 6.24 -12.00
N VAL A 88 0.87 5.31 -12.75
CA VAL A 88 2.13 5.57 -13.46
C VAL A 88 1.93 6.63 -14.54
N ALA A 89 0.86 6.56 -15.34
CA ALA A 89 0.57 7.53 -16.39
C ALA A 89 0.30 8.94 -15.82
N SER A 90 -0.47 9.04 -14.73
CA SER A 90 -0.75 10.31 -14.04
C SER A 90 0.42 10.88 -13.23
N ASP A 91 1.61 10.29 -13.35
CA ASP A 91 2.82 10.63 -12.60
C ASP A 91 2.65 10.59 -11.07
N VAL A 92 1.66 9.84 -10.60
CA VAL A 92 1.51 9.53 -9.18
C VAL A 92 2.56 8.48 -8.84
N GLN A 93 3.65 8.93 -8.24
CA GLN A 93 4.75 8.07 -7.81
C GLN A 93 4.23 6.97 -6.88
N GLN A 94 4.60 5.73 -7.19
CA GLN A 94 4.28 4.58 -6.34
C GLN A 94 4.97 4.77 -4.99
N LYS A 95 4.17 5.00 -3.93
CA LYS A 95 4.69 5.20 -2.58
C LYS A 95 5.42 3.94 -2.09
N LYS A 96 6.62 4.11 -1.54
CA LYS A 96 7.45 3.00 -1.05
C LYS A 96 7.24 2.83 0.44
N VAL A 97 6.72 1.68 0.83
CA VAL A 97 6.59 1.27 2.23
C VAL A 97 7.76 0.37 2.54
N ARG A 98 8.49 0.64 3.62
CA ARG A 98 9.64 -0.18 4.02
C ARG A 98 9.33 -0.93 5.29
N VAL A 99 9.63 -2.23 5.33
CA VAL A 99 9.48 -3.07 6.53
C VAL A 99 10.86 -3.29 7.12
N LEU A 100 11.06 -2.92 8.39
CA LEU A 100 12.32 -3.14 9.09
C LEU A 100 12.61 -4.64 9.20
N ILE A 101 13.87 -5.01 8.97
CA ILE A 101 14.36 -6.38 9.13
C ILE A 101 15.72 -6.41 9.82
N GLY A 102 15.91 -7.41 10.68
CA GLY A 102 17.21 -7.67 11.33
C GLY A 102 17.10 -7.90 12.83
N HIS A 103 15.93 -7.63 13.40
CA HIS A 103 15.66 -7.59 14.83
C HIS A 103 14.54 -8.55 15.23
N GLY A 104 14.36 -9.65 14.48
CA GLY A 104 13.38 -10.70 14.74
C GLY A 104 11.94 -10.35 14.40
N GLU A 105 11.74 -9.33 13.57
CA GLU A 105 10.43 -8.85 13.16
C GLU A 105 9.65 -9.89 12.34
N SER A 106 8.32 -9.79 12.38
CA SER A 106 7.43 -10.55 11.50
C SER A 106 7.82 -10.36 10.03
N SER A 107 8.24 -11.44 9.38
CA SER A 107 8.82 -11.37 8.04
C SER A 107 7.76 -11.15 6.95
N GLN A 108 8.21 -10.65 5.78
CA GLN A 108 7.38 -10.52 4.56
C GLN A 108 7.04 -11.86 3.89
N THR A 109 7.51 -12.98 4.42
CA THR A 109 7.48 -14.28 3.72
C THR A 109 6.96 -15.43 4.57
N ASP A 110 6.69 -15.21 5.85
CA ASP A 110 6.16 -16.25 6.72
C ASP A 110 4.66 -16.38 6.47
N ARG A 111 4.28 -17.31 5.58
CA ARG A 111 2.90 -17.81 5.43
C ARG A 111 2.34 -18.52 6.68
N ALA A 112 2.98 -18.34 7.82
CA ALA A 112 2.52 -18.79 9.13
C ALA A 112 1.60 -17.74 9.75
N ASP A 113 0.91 -18.09 10.84
CA ASP A 113 -0.05 -17.24 11.56
C ASP A 113 0.51 -15.89 12.08
N THR A 114 1.80 -15.59 11.89
CA THR A 114 2.51 -14.39 12.36
C THR A 114 3.01 -13.47 11.24
N GLY A 115 2.73 -13.78 9.98
CA GLY A 115 3.24 -13.02 8.82
C GLY A 115 2.41 -11.81 8.42
N LEU A 116 3.04 -10.86 7.72
CA LEU A 116 2.39 -9.66 7.18
C LEU A 116 1.83 -9.86 5.76
N ASP A 117 1.79 -11.09 5.25
CA ASP A 117 1.49 -11.42 3.85
C ASP A 117 0.19 -10.79 3.34
N PHE A 118 -0.93 -10.96 4.06
CA PHE A 118 -2.21 -10.37 3.65
C PHE A 118 -2.21 -8.84 3.64
N ALA A 119 -1.51 -8.22 4.60
CA ALA A 119 -1.36 -6.77 4.64
C ALA A 119 -0.49 -6.28 3.48
N ILE A 120 0.57 -7.00 3.16
CA ILE A 120 1.45 -6.73 2.01
C ILE A 120 0.70 -6.89 0.69
N GLU A 121 -0.06 -7.96 0.52
CA GLU A 121 -0.92 -8.17 -0.66
C GLU A 121 -1.95 -7.04 -0.81
N GLY A 122 -2.58 -6.62 0.30
CA GLY A 122 -3.47 -5.47 0.32
C GLY A 122 -2.78 -4.18 -0.12
N MET A 123 -1.61 -3.87 0.46
CA MET A 123 -0.81 -2.72 0.09
C MET A 123 -0.39 -2.76 -1.39
N GLN A 124 0.02 -3.91 -1.91
CA GLN A 124 0.39 -4.07 -3.32
C GLN A 124 -0.81 -3.90 -4.25
N ARG A 125 -2.00 -4.35 -3.84
CA ARG A 125 -3.26 -4.10 -4.58
C ARG A 125 -3.61 -2.61 -4.60
N ASP A 126 -3.33 -1.90 -3.50
CA ASP A 126 -3.52 -0.46 -3.38
C ASP A 126 -2.36 0.35 -4.02
N ASN A 127 -1.52 -0.30 -4.83
CA ASN A 127 -0.38 0.26 -5.53
C ASN A 127 0.70 0.88 -4.63
N TYR A 128 0.97 0.28 -3.48
CA TYR A 128 2.18 0.55 -2.71
C TYR A 128 3.29 -0.42 -3.11
N ARG A 129 4.54 0.05 -3.06
CA ARG A 129 5.71 -0.80 -3.22
C ARG A 129 6.27 -1.13 -1.85
N VAL A 130 6.09 -2.38 -1.41
CA VAL A 130 6.63 -2.86 -0.13
C VAL A 130 8.04 -3.40 -0.32
N LEU A 131 8.99 -2.93 0.47
CA LEU A 131 10.41 -3.30 0.39
C LEU A 131 10.98 -3.60 1.78
N PRO A 132 11.87 -4.59 1.94
CA PRO A 132 12.58 -4.76 3.20
C PRO A 132 13.62 -3.64 3.39
N LEU A 133 13.86 -3.25 4.65
CA LEU A 133 14.91 -2.32 5.04
C LEU A 133 15.72 -2.91 6.19
N ASN A 134 17.00 -3.16 5.94
CA ASN A 134 17.96 -3.48 6.99
C ASN A 134 18.75 -2.21 7.35
N LEU A 135 18.49 -1.63 8.52
CA LEU A 135 19.13 -0.38 8.93
C LEU A 135 20.64 -0.54 9.11
N LYS A 136 21.11 -1.65 9.68
CA LYS A 136 22.54 -1.96 9.79
C LYS A 136 23.29 -1.91 8.45
N GLN A 137 22.66 -2.32 7.36
CA GLN A 137 23.28 -2.32 6.02
C GLN A 137 23.19 -0.96 5.32
N VAL A 138 22.04 -0.28 5.42
CA VAL A 138 21.79 0.97 4.68
C VAL A 138 22.31 2.19 5.44
N GLY A 139 22.30 2.14 6.78
CA GLY A 139 22.74 3.21 7.67
C GLY A 139 21.75 4.36 7.83
N GLU A 140 20.67 4.39 7.06
CA GLU A 140 19.60 5.38 7.16
C GLU A 140 18.28 4.85 6.60
N VAL A 141 17.17 5.52 6.96
CA VAL A 141 15.89 5.34 6.28
C VAL A 141 15.89 6.20 5.01
N PRO A 142 15.74 5.61 3.80
CA PRO A 142 15.79 6.39 2.57
C PRO A 142 14.69 7.47 2.50
N GLU A 143 15.01 8.64 1.92
CA GLU A 143 14.08 9.79 1.84
C GLU A 143 12.78 9.51 1.06
N ASP A 144 12.82 8.54 0.14
CA ASP A 144 11.65 8.12 -0.63
C ASP A 144 10.73 7.13 0.12
N THR A 145 10.98 6.91 1.42
CA THR A 145 10.13 6.09 2.29
C THR A 145 8.85 6.84 2.64
N ALA A 146 7.72 6.32 2.19
CA ALA A 146 6.41 6.85 2.55
C ALA A 146 6.04 6.49 3.99
N VAL A 147 6.30 5.25 4.41
CA VAL A 147 6.09 4.76 5.78
C VAL A 147 7.12 3.67 6.08
N LEU A 148 7.70 3.71 7.29
CA LEU A 148 8.49 2.61 7.85
C LEU A 148 7.61 1.76 8.77
N ILE A 149 7.54 0.45 8.52
CA ILE A 149 6.84 -0.53 9.33
C ILE A 149 7.85 -1.23 10.25
N ILE A 150 7.56 -1.25 11.55
CA ILE A 150 8.31 -1.99 12.56
C ILE A 150 7.33 -3.00 13.17
N ALA A 151 7.58 -4.30 12.99
CA ALA A 151 6.62 -5.35 13.28
C ALA A 151 7.16 -6.35 14.31
N GLY A 152 6.94 -6.08 15.59
CA GLY A 152 7.29 -6.97 16.71
C GLY A 152 8.79 -7.25 16.80
N PRO A 153 9.68 -6.24 16.95
CA PRO A 153 11.11 -6.49 17.11
C PRO A 153 11.38 -7.20 18.45
N ASP A 154 12.15 -8.29 18.39
CA ASP A 154 12.58 -9.10 19.54
C ASP A 154 14.00 -8.75 20.03
N LYS A 155 14.78 -8.04 19.21
CA LYS A 155 16.15 -7.60 19.50
C LYS A 155 16.25 -6.10 19.45
N ASP A 156 17.15 -5.58 20.27
CA ASP A 156 17.40 -4.15 20.29
C ASP A 156 18.23 -3.69 19.09
N ILE A 157 18.03 -2.43 18.74
CA ILE A 157 18.80 -1.70 17.73
C ILE A 157 20.15 -1.27 18.31
N ASP A 158 21.19 -1.21 17.47
CA ASP A 158 22.47 -0.64 17.88
C ASP A 158 22.48 0.90 17.81
N ASP A 159 23.55 1.52 18.31
CA ASP A 159 23.66 2.99 18.36
C ASP A 159 23.52 3.65 16.97
N THR A 160 24.03 3.00 15.91
CA THR A 160 23.97 3.54 14.55
C THR A 160 22.54 3.47 14.01
N GLU A 161 21.86 2.35 14.26
CA GLU A 161 20.46 2.16 13.89
C GLU A 161 19.53 3.10 14.67
N PHE A 162 19.81 3.32 15.96
CA PHE A 162 19.10 4.26 16.81
C PHE A 162 19.20 5.70 16.30
N GLU A 163 20.41 6.15 15.92
CA GLU A 163 20.62 7.48 15.33
C GLU A 163 19.86 7.64 14.01
N ALA A 164 19.92 6.62 13.13
CA ALA A 164 19.22 6.61 11.85
C ALA A 164 17.70 6.73 12.02
N LEU A 165 17.14 5.94 12.93
CA LEU A 165 15.70 5.94 13.20
C LEU A 165 15.27 7.23 13.89
N SER A 166 16.03 7.71 14.88
CA SER A 166 15.77 8.99 15.55
C SER A 166 15.79 10.16 14.57
N LYS A 167 16.73 10.19 13.62
CA LYS A 167 16.80 11.20 12.56
C LYS A 167 15.56 11.15 11.67
N TYR A 168 15.16 9.96 11.21
CA TYR A 168 13.98 9.79 10.37
C TYR A 168 12.71 10.31 11.07
N VAL A 169 12.51 9.90 12.33
CA VAL A 169 11.39 10.30 13.18
C VAL A 169 11.34 11.82 13.39
N THR A 170 12.47 12.42 13.78
CA THR A 170 12.55 13.87 14.05
C THR A 170 12.46 14.72 12.78
N SER A 171 12.75 14.14 11.60
CA SER A 171 12.58 14.80 10.31
C SER A 171 11.13 14.79 9.77
N GLY A 172 10.18 14.23 10.53
CA GLY A 172 8.77 14.13 10.14
C GLY A 172 8.43 12.84 9.37
N GLY A 173 9.31 11.84 9.43
CA GLY A 173 9.08 10.53 8.85
C GLY A 173 7.87 9.83 9.47
N HIS A 174 7.18 9.02 8.67
CA HIS A 174 6.02 8.26 9.11
C HIS A 174 6.41 6.84 9.52
N ILE A 175 5.94 6.41 10.70
CA ILE A 175 6.15 5.07 11.23
C ILE A 175 4.81 4.42 11.56
N LEU A 176 4.68 3.15 11.18
CA LEU A 176 3.69 2.23 11.73
C LEU A 176 4.45 1.19 12.56
N ALA A 177 4.28 1.21 13.87
CA ALA A 177 4.96 0.28 14.75
C ALA A 177 3.95 -0.60 15.50
N MET A 178 4.21 -1.89 15.50
CA MET A 178 3.45 -2.92 16.20
C MET A 178 4.42 -3.58 17.18
N TYR A 179 4.06 -3.63 18.45
CA TYR A 179 4.96 -4.04 19.52
C TYR A 179 4.28 -5.06 20.43
N ASP A 180 5.00 -6.13 20.74
CA ASP A 180 4.62 -7.05 21.80
C ASP A 180 5.05 -6.50 23.17
N PRO A 181 4.44 -6.98 24.27
CA PRO A 181 4.88 -6.61 25.62
C PRO A 181 6.36 -6.96 25.83
N GLY A 182 7.12 -6.04 26.44
CA GLY A 182 8.56 -6.22 26.66
C GLY A 182 9.42 -5.77 25.47
N VAL A 183 9.05 -4.65 24.85
CA VAL A 183 9.80 -4.03 23.74
C VAL A 183 11.25 -3.73 24.13
N PRO A 184 12.23 -3.96 23.23
CA PRO A 184 13.62 -3.59 23.49
C PRO A 184 13.80 -2.08 23.77
N ASP A 185 14.80 -1.76 24.61
CA ASP A 185 14.96 -0.43 25.20
C ASP A 185 15.13 0.67 24.14
N GLY A 186 15.90 0.43 23.08
CA GLY A 186 16.14 1.40 22.01
C GLY A 186 14.85 1.88 21.33
N PHE A 187 13.90 0.97 21.08
CA PHE A 187 12.59 1.32 20.53
C PHE A 187 11.72 2.09 21.53
N ASN A 188 11.76 1.70 22.82
CA ASN A 188 11.05 2.42 23.89
C ASN A 188 11.55 3.87 24.03
N VAL A 189 12.85 4.12 23.89
CA VAL A 189 13.42 5.48 23.94
C VAL A 189 12.89 6.33 22.78
N ILE A 190 12.75 5.76 21.58
CA ILE A 190 12.17 6.47 20.43
C ILE A 190 10.70 6.80 20.70
N LEU A 191 9.92 5.87 21.23
CA LEU A 191 8.53 6.10 21.62
C LEU A 191 8.38 7.15 22.72
N ALA A 192 9.31 7.19 23.67
CA ALA A 192 9.31 8.15 24.77
C ALA A 192 9.41 9.61 24.27
N THR A 193 9.98 9.85 23.08
CA THR A 193 9.98 11.18 22.45
C THR A 193 8.57 11.70 22.14
N TYR A 194 7.61 10.79 21.97
CA TYR A 194 6.19 11.07 21.78
C TYR A 194 5.36 10.99 23.08
N GLY A 195 6.02 10.80 24.23
CA GLY A 195 5.34 10.60 25.51
C GLY A 195 4.71 9.21 25.65
N LEU A 196 5.21 8.22 24.90
CA LEU A 196 4.70 6.85 24.89
C LEU A 196 5.69 5.91 25.56
N ALA A 197 5.16 4.85 26.18
CA ALA A 197 5.94 3.74 26.69
C ALA A 197 5.11 2.46 26.55
N ILE A 198 5.74 1.37 26.10
CA ILE A 198 5.08 0.06 26.02
C ILE A 198 5.37 -0.70 27.31
N GLY A 199 4.30 -1.17 27.96
CA GLY A 199 4.41 -1.97 29.17
C GLY A 199 4.89 -3.40 28.90
N GLU A 200 5.39 -4.06 29.94
CA GLU A 200 5.85 -5.45 29.86
C GLU A 200 4.71 -6.48 29.96
N GLN A 201 3.51 -6.03 30.33
CA GLN A 201 2.42 -6.92 30.69
C GLN A 201 1.44 -7.09 29.51
N PRO A 202 0.99 -8.33 29.23
CA PRO A 202 -0.08 -8.55 28.27
C PRO A 202 -1.40 -7.98 28.77
N VAL A 203 -2.29 -7.65 27.84
CA VAL A 203 -3.66 -7.24 28.13
C VAL A 203 -4.52 -8.49 28.34
N ALA A 204 -5.28 -8.52 29.44
CA ALA A 204 -6.21 -9.60 29.76
C ALA A 204 -7.66 -9.08 29.79
N ASP A 205 -8.59 -9.82 29.17
CA ASP A 205 -10.02 -9.54 29.23
C ASP A 205 -10.76 -10.68 29.95
N ALA A 206 -11.16 -10.41 31.19
CA ALA A 206 -11.87 -11.38 32.03
C ALA A 206 -13.32 -11.63 31.58
N VAL A 207 -13.90 -10.75 30.74
CA VAL A 207 -15.32 -10.78 30.37
C VAL A 207 -15.53 -11.21 28.92
N SER A 208 -14.73 -10.68 28.00
CA SER A 208 -14.80 -11.00 26.57
C SER A 208 -13.53 -11.73 26.13
N ASN A 209 -13.50 -13.03 26.37
CA ASN A 209 -12.40 -13.92 25.97
C ASN A 209 -12.89 -15.13 25.18
N VAL A 210 -11.98 -15.75 24.44
CA VAL A 210 -12.24 -16.98 23.71
C VAL A 210 -12.02 -18.18 24.63
N GLY A 211 -13.02 -19.04 24.77
CA GLY A 211 -12.89 -20.32 25.46
C GLY A 211 -12.60 -20.25 26.97
N GLY A 212 -12.79 -19.10 27.63
CA GLY A 212 -12.44 -18.90 29.03
C GLY A 212 -10.99 -18.44 29.26
N GLU A 213 -10.20 -18.27 28.20
CA GLU A 213 -8.78 -17.90 28.27
C GLU A 213 -8.63 -16.38 28.32
N MET A 214 -8.47 -15.80 29.52
CA MET A 214 -8.45 -14.34 29.73
C MET A 214 -7.37 -13.59 28.94
N LEU A 215 -6.28 -14.26 28.56
CA LEU A 215 -5.20 -13.69 27.75
C LEU A 215 -5.46 -13.78 26.23
N THR A 216 -6.63 -14.28 25.83
CA THR A 216 -7.10 -14.28 24.45
C THR A 216 -8.35 -13.42 24.34
N PRO A 217 -8.21 -12.08 24.29
CA PRO A 217 -9.36 -11.19 24.15
C PRO A 217 -10.14 -11.54 22.89
N MET A 218 -11.45 -11.66 23.03
CA MET A 218 -12.31 -11.91 21.88
C MET A 218 -12.56 -10.59 21.15
N LEU A 219 -11.99 -10.47 19.95
CA LEU A 219 -12.25 -9.37 19.04
C LEU A 219 -13.69 -9.50 18.50
N GLN A 220 -14.61 -8.72 19.07
CA GLN A 220 -15.96 -8.59 18.53
C GLN A 220 -15.95 -7.52 17.44
N LYS A 221 -16.69 -7.75 16.34
CA LYS A 221 -16.98 -6.66 15.41
C LYS A 221 -17.54 -5.50 16.20
N ALA A 222 -16.92 -4.32 16.11
CA ALA A 222 -17.47 -3.12 16.70
C ALA A 222 -18.91 -2.95 16.17
N ASN A 223 -19.89 -2.99 17.07
CA ASN A 223 -21.31 -2.79 16.75
C ASN A 223 -21.58 -1.31 16.42
N GLY A 224 -20.86 -0.76 15.44
CA GLY A 224 -20.90 0.66 15.08
C GLY A 224 -20.35 1.62 16.15
N GLN A 225 -19.69 1.12 17.21
CA GLN A 225 -19.10 1.97 18.26
C GLN A 225 -17.83 2.70 17.83
N LEU A 226 -17.19 2.26 16.75
CA LEU A 226 -16.25 3.07 15.99
C LEU A 226 -17.02 3.61 14.78
N ALA A 227 -17.43 4.87 14.90
CA ALA A 227 -18.03 5.61 13.80
C ALA A 227 -17.01 5.72 12.66
N GLY A 228 -17.27 5.04 11.54
CA GLY A 228 -16.58 5.36 10.29
C GLY A 228 -16.87 6.80 9.87
N SER A 229 -16.01 7.36 9.02
CA SER A 229 -16.05 8.74 8.51
C SER A 229 -17.41 9.21 7.96
N SER A 230 -18.33 8.29 7.66
CA SER A 230 -19.71 8.58 7.28
C SER A 230 -20.58 9.15 8.41
N ILE A 231 -20.15 9.09 9.68
CA ILE A 231 -20.94 9.52 10.84
C ILE A 231 -20.34 10.72 11.58
N SER A 232 -19.01 10.88 11.62
CA SER A 232 -18.37 11.97 12.41
C SER A 232 -18.19 13.28 11.66
N GLY A 233 -18.30 13.28 10.32
CA GLY A 233 -18.12 14.49 9.49
C GLY A 233 -16.69 15.04 9.45
N ILE A 234 -15.72 14.36 10.06
CA ILE A 234 -14.30 14.70 9.97
C ILE A 234 -13.74 13.96 8.76
N GLY A 235 -13.34 14.73 7.74
CA GLY A 235 -12.77 14.22 6.49
C GLY A 235 -11.45 13.49 6.76
N ILE A 236 -11.13 12.52 5.90
CA ILE A 236 -9.89 11.70 5.90
C ILE A 236 -8.66 12.56 5.48
N VAL A 237 -8.61 13.80 5.95
CA VAL A 237 -7.52 14.77 5.80
C VAL A 237 -7.58 15.69 7.01
N ASP A 238 -7.45 15.09 8.19
CA ASP A 238 -6.75 15.77 9.27
C ASP A 238 -5.36 15.13 9.35
N GLU A 239 -4.31 15.96 9.39
CA GLU A 239 -2.95 15.53 9.72
C GLU A 239 -2.95 15.03 11.17
N ILE A 240 -3.36 13.77 11.37
CA ILE A 240 -3.22 13.10 12.66
C ILE A 240 -1.77 12.61 12.72
N SER A 241 -0.96 13.29 13.52
CA SER A 241 0.47 12.97 13.68
C SER A 241 0.71 11.59 14.30
N VAL A 242 -0.21 11.09 15.14
CA VAL A 242 -0.16 9.75 15.76
C VAL A 242 -1.57 9.21 16.01
N SER A 243 -1.85 7.97 15.60
CA SER A 243 -3.10 7.24 15.90
C SER A 243 -2.80 5.95 16.67
N PHE A 244 -3.59 5.65 17.69
CA PHE A 244 -3.43 4.47 18.56
C PHE A 244 -4.57 3.49 18.34
N PHE A 245 -4.22 2.20 18.19
CA PHE A 245 -5.16 1.10 18.25
C PHE A 245 -4.77 0.21 19.44
N PRO A 246 -5.69 -0.05 20.39
CA PRO A 246 -5.47 -1.00 21.47
C PRO A 246 -5.50 -2.46 20.96
#